data_AF-A0AA35NBW5-F1
#
_entry.id   AF-A0AA35NBW5-F1
#
_cell.length_a   1.000
_cell.length_b   1.000
_cell.length_c   1.000
_cell.angle_alpha   90.00
_cell.angle_beta   90.00
_cell.angle_gamma   90.00
#
_symmetry.space_group_name_H-M   'P 1'
#
loop_
_entity.id
_entity.type
_entity.pdbx_description
1 polymer ?
#
loop_
_entity_poly.entity_id
_entity_poly.type
_entity_poly.pdbx_seq_one_letter_code
_entity_poly.pdbx_strand_id
1 'polypeptide(L)'
;MKWLLFPARSIVRTRSSFILQHRRLVSQYLRPRTIQNLQSMAQKPELKTKLFKPLVWIDCEMTGLDHVNDKIIEICCIITDGRLTPVKGSDGQGESHYESVIHYGPDVMNKMNQWCIEHHGDSGLTAKVLASGKTLAQVEDELLEYIQRYIPEKNVGVLAGNSVHMDRLFMVREFPKIIDHLFYRIVDVSSIMEVARRHNPALQARNPKKEAAHTAYSDIKESIAQLQWYMDNYLKPPQETESVESIESEQQESPSSSSSTSSLKRQRTNF
;
A
#
# COMPACT_ATOMS: atom_id res chain seq x y z
N MET A 1 7.84 -9.40 63.38
CA MET A 1 8.59 -8.13 63.48
C MET A 1 8.01 -7.16 62.46
N LYS A 2 7.56 -5.99 62.95
CA LYS A 2 7.08 -4.75 62.28
C LYS A 2 6.11 -4.86 61.10
N TRP A 3 4.83 -4.79 61.47
CA TRP A 3 3.68 -4.31 60.69
C TRP A 3 3.58 -2.78 60.82
N LEU A 4 3.16 -2.06 59.78
CA LEU A 4 2.74 -0.65 59.87
C LEU A 4 1.27 -0.53 59.46
N LEU A 5 0.48 -0.07 60.44
CA LEU A 5 -0.94 0.27 60.41
C LEU A 5 -1.14 1.70 59.89
N PHE A 6 -2.21 1.94 59.14
CA PHE A 6 -2.95 3.23 59.17
C PHE A 6 -4.46 2.97 59.01
N PRO A 7 -5.34 3.65 59.77
CA PRO A 7 -6.76 3.32 59.84
C PRO A 7 -7.70 4.23 59.02
N ALA A 8 -8.83 3.61 58.64
CA ALA A 8 -10.25 4.01 58.64
C ALA A 8 -10.76 5.41 58.19
N ARG A 9 -11.92 5.32 57.51
CA ARG A 9 -12.79 6.33 56.86
C ARG A 9 -13.66 7.15 57.82
N SER A 10 -14.19 8.27 57.28
CA SER A 10 -15.64 8.63 57.17
C SER A 10 -16.15 9.92 57.86
N ILE A 11 -16.42 10.94 57.02
CA ILE A 11 -17.67 11.74 56.80
C ILE A 11 -18.51 12.21 58.03
N VAL A 12 -18.86 13.51 58.10
CA VAL A 12 -20.22 14.12 57.93
C VAL A 12 -20.22 15.66 58.16
N ARG A 13 -20.84 16.38 57.19
CA ARG A 13 -21.53 17.71 57.13
C ARG A 13 -21.51 18.70 58.32
N THR A 14 -21.49 20.02 58.01
CA THR A 14 -22.71 20.88 57.93
C THR A 14 -22.49 22.35 57.52
N ARG A 15 -23.43 22.82 56.67
CA ARG A 15 -24.15 24.13 56.55
C ARG A 15 -23.49 25.48 56.17
N SER A 16 -24.33 26.21 55.43
CA SER A 16 -24.18 27.43 54.62
C SER A 16 -24.30 28.77 55.36
N SER A 17 -23.91 29.86 54.68
CA SER A 17 -24.58 31.18 54.50
C SER A 17 -23.51 32.29 54.35
N PHE A 18 -23.66 33.46 53.71
CA PHE A 18 -24.49 34.05 52.65
C PHE A 18 -23.78 35.39 52.31
N ILE A 19 -23.88 35.84 51.04
CA ILE A 19 -23.85 37.24 50.53
C ILE A 19 -22.61 38.13 50.77
N LEU A 20 -22.03 38.61 49.65
CA LEU A 20 -21.94 40.05 49.37
C LEU A 20 -21.87 40.36 47.87
N GLN A 21 -22.77 41.26 47.47
CA GLN A 21 -23.00 41.80 46.13
C GLN A 21 -21.77 42.52 45.58
N HIS A 22 -21.67 42.68 44.26
CA HIS A 22 -21.64 43.99 43.58
C HIS A 22 -21.95 43.81 42.07
N ARG A 23 -23.03 44.47 41.63
CA ARG A 23 -23.46 44.65 40.23
C ARG A 23 -22.68 45.80 39.58
N ARG A 24 -22.32 45.65 38.30
CA ARG A 24 -22.23 46.65 37.19
C ARG A 24 -21.71 45.91 35.95
N LEU A 25 -22.01 46.23 34.70
CA LEU A 25 -23.19 46.72 33.97
C LEU A 25 -22.97 46.27 32.51
N VAL A 26 -24.04 46.21 31.75
CA VAL A 26 -24.16 45.62 30.40
C VAL A 26 -23.51 46.51 29.32
N SER A 27 -23.03 45.86 28.25
CA SER A 27 -22.90 46.41 26.89
C SER A 27 -21.83 47.46 26.60
N GLN A 28 -20.67 46.98 26.12
CA GLN A 28 -19.78 47.59 25.11
C GLN A 28 -18.64 46.57 24.96
N TYR A 29 -18.56 45.68 23.98
CA TYR A 29 -18.42 45.88 22.55
C TYR A 29 -18.87 44.58 21.85
N LEU A 30 -20.16 44.46 21.54
CA LEU A 30 -20.63 43.44 20.61
C LEU A 30 -20.16 43.85 19.21
N ARG A 31 -19.05 43.26 18.75
CA ARG A 31 -18.73 43.24 17.31
C ARG A 31 -19.60 42.16 16.67
N PRO A 32 -20.32 42.45 15.58
CA PRO A 32 -20.99 41.39 14.83
C PRO A 32 -19.91 40.46 14.27
N ARG A 33 -19.80 39.24 14.83
CA ARG A 33 -19.10 38.15 14.16
C ARG A 33 -19.95 37.81 12.95
N THR A 34 -19.47 38.20 11.77
CA THR A 34 -19.91 37.61 10.51
C THR A 34 -19.86 36.09 10.69
N ILE A 35 -21.02 35.44 10.64
CA ILE A 35 -21.10 33.99 10.49
C ILE A 35 -20.61 33.73 9.06
N GLN A 36 -19.30 33.54 8.90
CA GLN A 36 -18.77 32.93 7.69
C GLN A 36 -19.03 31.43 7.81
N ASN A 37 -19.94 30.96 6.97
CA ASN A 37 -20.18 29.59 6.55
C ASN A 37 -19.39 28.50 7.28
N LEU A 38 -20.07 27.80 8.18
CA LEU A 38 -19.76 26.42 8.57
C LEU A 38 -20.01 25.50 7.37
N GLN A 39 -19.08 25.50 6.42
CA GLN A 39 -18.89 24.43 5.45
C GLN A 39 -17.38 24.22 5.26
N SER A 40 -16.67 23.84 6.33
CA SER A 40 -15.43 23.10 6.15
C SER A 40 -15.81 21.64 5.89
N MET A 41 -16.31 21.36 4.69
CA MET A 41 -16.23 20.01 4.15
C MET A 41 -14.75 19.65 4.18
N ALA A 42 -14.41 18.51 4.77
CA ALA A 42 -13.08 17.94 4.68
C ALA A 42 -12.75 17.79 3.18
N GLN A 43 -12.02 18.76 2.62
CA GLN A 43 -11.56 18.70 1.24
C GLN A 43 -10.48 17.63 1.21
N LYS A 44 -10.85 16.47 0.65
CA LYS A 44 -9.91 15.42 0.26
C LYS A 44 -8.89 16.09 -0.68
N PRO A 45 -7.57 16.02 -0.41
CA PRO A 45 -6.59 16.67 -1.27
C PRO A 45 -6.71 16.08 -2.67
N GLU A 46 -7.19 16.88 -3.60
CA GLU A 46 -7.37 16.48 -4.99
C GLU A 46 -5.98 16.41 -5.64
N LEU A 47 -5.51 15.20 -5.94
CA LEU A 47 -4.30 15.01 -6.73
C LEU A 47 -4.56 15.53 -8.14
N LYS A 48 -4.05 16.73 -8.43
CA LYS A 48 -4.32 17.48 -9.67
C LYS A 48 -3.73 16.87 -10.95
N THR A 49 -2.96 15.79 -10.86
CA THR A 49 -2.30 15.18 -12.03
C THR A 49 -2.33 13.66 -11.97
N LYS A 50 -2.80 13.05 -13.07
CA LYS A 50 -2.78 11.60 -13.28
C LYS A 50 -1.34 11.07 -13.17
N LEU A 51 -1.15 10.01 -12.39
CA LEU A 51 0.16 9.35 -12.27
C LEU A 51 0.58 8.76 -13.60
N PHE A 52 1.84 8.99 -13.98
CA PHE A 52 2.43 8.37 -15.15
C PHE A 52 2.68 6.89 -14.86
N LYS A 53 2.02 5.98 -15.60
CA LYS A 53 2.22 4.50 -15.52
C LYS A 53 2.33 3.98 -14.07
N PRO A 54 1.29 4.14 -13.24
CA PRO A 54 1.39 3.88 -11.82
C PRO A 54 1.59 2.40 -11.49
N LEU A 55 2.38 2.15 -10.44
CA LEU A 55 2.58 0.83 -9.86
C LEU A 55 1.96 0.80 -8.46
N VAL A 56 1.29 -0.31 -8.15
CA VAL A 56 0.68 -0.59 -6.85
C VAL A 56 1.51 -1.67 -6.20
N TRP A 57 2.43 -1.26 -5.33
CA TRP A 57 3.33 -2.16 -4.63
C TRP A 57 2.60 -2.77 -3.45
N ILE A 58 2.58 -4.09 -3.36
CA ILE A 58 1.93 -4.83 -2.27
C ILE A 58 2.86 -5.90 -1.75
N ASP A 59 2.80 -6.09 -0.44
CA ASP A 59 3.39 -7.21 0.27
C ASP A 59 2.38 -7.68 1.32
N CYS A 60 2.12 -8.98 1.35
CA CYS A 60 1.21 -9.61 2.29
C CYS A 60 2.00 -10.53 3.22
N GLU A 61 1.62 -10.54 4.50
CA GLU A 61 1.98 -11.62 5.41
C GLU A 61 0.82 -12.61 5.48
N MET A 62 1.15 -13.90 5.44
CA MET A 62 0.17 -14.99 5.42
C MET A 62 0.39 -15.99 6.54
N THR A 63 -0.65 -16.77 6.88
CA THR A 63 -0.54 -17.92 7.79
C THR A 63 0.28 -19.09 7.23
N GLY A 64 0.59 -19.05 5.94
CA GLY A 64 1.34 -20.05 5.21
C GLY A 64 1.31 -19.79 3.70
N LEU A 65 1.71 -20.78 2.90
CA LEU A 65 1.84 -20.66 1.44
C LEU A 65 0.74 -21.40 0.66
N ASP A 66 -0.20 -22.05 1.34
CA ASP A 66 -1.37 -22.66 0.71
C ASP A 66 -2.43 -21.61 0.42
N HIS A 67 -2.35 -20.99 -0.76
CA HIS A 67 -3.30 -19.97 -1.22
C HIS A 67 -4.78 -20.42 -1.21
N VAL A 68 -5.08 -21.72 -1.08
CA VAL A 68 -6.44 -22.23 -0.95
C VAL A 68 -6.93 -22.16 0.49
N ASN A 69 -6.08 -22.47 1.48
CA ASN A 69 -6.47 -22.65 2.88
C ASN A 69 -5.92 -21.59 3.84
N ASP A 70 -4.70 -21.12 3.62
CA ASP A 70 -4.06 -20.07 4.41
C ASP A 70 -4.72 -18.71 4.21
N LYS A 71 -4.44 -17.76 5.10
CA LYS A 71 -5.07 -16.43 5.18
C LYS A 71 -4.06 -15.30 5.09
N ILE A 72 -4.43 -14.20 4.44
CA ILE A 72 -3.70 -12.92 4.57
C ILE A 72 -3.96 -12.39 5.98
N ILE A 73 -2.91 -12.02 6.71
CA ILE A 73 -2.99 -11.51 8.08
C ILE A 73 -2.46 -10.08 8.24
N GLU A 74 -1.55 -9.64 7.37
CA GLU A 74 -1.12 -8.24 7.23
C GLU A 74 -1.01 -7.91 5.76
N ILE A 75 -1.26 -6.65 5.41
CA ILE A 75 -1.02 -6.13 4.06
C ILE A 75 -0.48 -4.72 4.14
N CYS A 76 0.57 -4.46 3.36
CA CYS A 76 1.08 -3.12 3.12
C CYS A 76 0.94 -2.75 1.64
N CYS A 77 0.79 -1.46 1.36
CA CYS A 77 0.71 -0.93 0.02
C CYS A 77 1.43 0.43 -0.11
N ILE A 78 2.27 0.57 -1.14
CA ILE A 78 2.86 1.83 -1.57
C ILE A 78 2.50 2.07 -3.05
N ILE A 79 2.17 3.30 -3.41
CA ILE A 79 1.92 3.69 -4.80
C ILE A 79 3.10 4.51 -5.31
N THR A 80 3.63 4.12 -6.47
CA THR A 80 4.65 4.90 -7.19
C THR A 80 4.14 5.32 -8.56
N ASP A 81 4.76 6.33 -9.15
CA ASP A 81 4.71 6.50 -10.59
C ASP A 81 5.59 5.45 -11.30
N GLY A 82 5.60 5.49 -12.64
CA GLY A 82 6.38 4.59 -13.48
C GLY A 82 7.88 4.89 -13.48
N ARG A 83 8.33 5.89 -12.74
CA ARG A 83 9.74 6.18 -12.43
C ARG A 83 10.10 5.77 -11.00
N LEU A 84 9.26 4.94 -10.38
CA LEU A 84 9.45 4.39 -9.04
C LEU A 84 9.49 5.46 -7.95
N THR A 85 8.99 6.67 -8.22
CA THR A 85 8.89 7.73 -7.22
C THR A 85 7.61 7.54 -6.41
N PRO A 86 7.68 7.32 -5.09
CA PRO A 86 6.48 7.13 -4.28
C PRO A 86 5.64 8.40 -4.19
N VAL A 87 4.32 8.22 -4.12
CA VAL A 87 3.41 9.34 -3.86
C VAL A 87 3.63 9.87 -2.44
N LYS A 88 3.65 11.19 -2.29
CA LYS A 88 3.90 11.83 -0.98
C LYS A 88 2.68 11.72 -0.06
N GLY A 89 2.94 11.70 1.24
CA GLY A 89 1.92 11.81 2.28
C GLY A 89 1.09 13.08 2.16
N SER A 90 -0.09 13.10 2.80
CA SER A 90 -1.03 14.24 2.78
C SER A 90 -0.48 15.51 3.43
N ASP A 91 0.52 15.38 4.29
CA ASP A 91 1.29 16.47 4.91
C ASP A 91 2.45 16.97 4.03
N GLY A 92 2.62 16.37 2.84
CA GLY A 92 3.72 16.65 1.91
C GLY A 92 5.07 16.09 2.36
N GLN A 93 5.12 15.34 3.46
CA GLN A 93 6.33 14.74 4.02
C GLN A 93 6.25 13.21 3.96
N GLY A 94 7.41 12.58 3.73
CA GLY A 94 7.49 11.12 3.60
C GLY A 94 6.67 10.54 2.43
N GLU A 95 6.72 9.23 2.33
CA GLU A 95 6.01 8.43 1.33
C GLU A 95 4.66 8.03 1.93
N SER A 96 3.58 8.19 1.16
CA SER A 96 2.27 7.67 1.57
C SER A 96 2.28 6.16 1.43
N HIS A 97 1.79 5.47 2.46
CA HIS A 97 1.55 4.03 2.44
C HIS A 97 0.21 3.72 3.13
N TYR A 98 -0.32 2.55 2.84
CA TYR A 98 -1.40 1.92 3.59
C TYR A 98 -0.85 0.66 4.24
N GLU A 99 -1.14 0.44 5.52
CA GLU A 99 -0.78 -0.78 6.24
C GLU A 99 -1.91 -1.16 7.17
N SER A 100 -2.28 -2.44 7.19
CA SER A 100 -3.33 -2.94 8.07
C SER A 100 -3.17 -4.41 8.41
N VAL A 101 -3.53 -4.74 9.65
CA VAL A 101 -3.55 -6.10 10.17
C VAL A 101 -4.99 -6.59 10.26
N ILE A 102 -5.26 -7.80 9.78
CA ILE A 102 -6.59 -8.42 9.77
C ILE A 102 -6.74 -9.28 11.00
N HIS A 103 -7.89 -9.19 11.67
CA HIS A 103 -8.20 -10.00 12.83
C HIS A 103 -8.49 -11.46 12.45
N TYR A 104 -7.83 -12.38 13.14
CA TYR A 104 -8.19 -13.80 13.17
C TYR A 104 -8.07 -14.35 14.59
N GLY A 105 -8.97 -15.28 14.92
CA GLY A 105 -8.98 -15.96 16.21
C GLY A 105 -7.89 -17.05 16.32
N PRO A 106 -7.68 -17.60 17.53
CA PRO A 106 -6.73 -18.69 17.75
C PRO A 106 -6.99 -19.93 16.89
N ASP A 107 -8.22 -20.17 16.47
CA ASP A 107 -8.61 -21.29 15.62
C ASP A 107 -8.01 -21.24 14.20
N VAL A 108 -7.66 -20.05 13.73
CA VAL A 108 -6.91 -19.84 12.48
C VAL A 108 -5.42 -19.76 12.77
N MET A 109 -5.02 -18.92 13.74
CA MET A 109 -3.61 -18.67 14.02
C MET A 109 -2.86 -19.92 14.50
N ASN A 110 -3.51 -20.83 15.23
CA ASN A 110 -2.87 -22.07 15.70
C ASN A 110 -2.71 -23.14 14.60
N LYS A 111 -3.23 -22.92 13.39
CA LYS A 111 -3.06 -23.84 12.24
C LYS A 111 -1.82 -23.54 11.40
N MET A 112 -1.13 -22.44 11.70
CA MET A 112 0.12 -22.08 11.05
C MET A 112 1.16 -23.19 11.21
N ASN A 113 2.05 -23.31 10.22
CA ASN A 113 3.21 -24.19 10.36
C ASN A 113 4.22 -23.59 11.36
N GLN A 114 5.18 -24.40 11.79
CA GLN A 114 6.16 -24.00 12.81
C GLN A 114 6.96 -22.75 12.41
N TRP A 115 7.34 -22.63 11.14
CA TRP A 115 8.09 -21.48 10.64
C TRP A 115 7.28 -20.19 10.75
N CYS A 116 6.01 -20.20 10.35
CA CYS A 116 5.12 -19.04 10.49
C CYS A 116 4.85 -18.68 11.96
N ILE A 117 4.71 -19.67 12.85
CA ILE A 117 4.52 -19.43 14.28
C ILE A 117 5.73 -18.70 14.88
N GLU A 118 6.94 -19.17 14.58
CA GLU A 118 8.17 -18.55 15.07
C GLU A 118 8.35 -17.16 14.47
N HIS A 119 8.27 -17.04 13.15
CA HIS A 119 8.51 -15.78 12.44
C HIS A 119 7.52 -14.68 12.85
N HIS A 120 6.23 -14.99 12.84
CA HIS A 120 5.18 -14.03 13.22
C HIS A 120 5.11 -13.80 14.72
N GLY A 121 5.66 -14.72 15.52
CA GLY A 121 5.83 -14.54 16.96
C GLY A 121 6.92 -13.52 17.25
N ASP A 122 8.09 -13.70 16.65
CA ASP A 122 9.28 -12.85 16.84
C ASP A 122 9.07 -11.43 16.32
N SER A 123 8.37 -11.26 15.20
CA SER A 123 8.00 -9.93 14.67
C SER A 123 6.89 -9.25 15.48
N GLY A 124 6.21 -9.99 16.38
CA GLY A 124 5.04 -9.53 17.12
C GLY A 124 3.75 -9.49 16.30
N LEU A 125 3.76 -9.90 15.03
CA LEU A 125 2.60 -9.90 14.15
C LEU A 125 1.46 -10.77 14.70
N THR A 126 1.76 -11.93 15.29
CA THR A 126 0.73 -12.79 15.91
C THR A 126 -0.07 -12.06 16.96
N ALA A 127 0.59 -11.26 17.81
CA ALA A 127 -0.09 -10.46 18.84
C ALA A 127 -0.93 -9.33 18.21
N LYS A 128 -0.43 -8.68 17.15
CA LYS A 128 -1.19 -7.66 16.41
C LYS A 128 -2.45 -8.24 15.76
N VAL A 129 -2.37 -9.45 15.18
CA VAL A 129 -3.52 -10.13 14.54
C VAL A 129 -4.61 -10.43 15.57
N LEU A 130 -4.23 -11.02 16.71
CA LEU A 130 -5.18 -11.33 17.78
C LEU A 130 -5.82 -10.07 18.38
N ALA A 131 -5.08 -8.96 18.45
CA ALA A 131 -5.55 -7.68 18.97
C ALA A 131 -6.29 -6.80 17.95
N SER A 132 -6.14 -7.07 16.65
CA SER A 132 -6.78 -6.28 15.60
C SER A 132 -8.31 -6.38 15.72
N GLY A 133 -8.99 -5.29 15.44
CA GLY A 133 -10.46 -5.24 15.34
C GLY A 133 -10.98 -5.21 13.90
N LYS A 134 -10.09 -5.29 12.91
CA LYS A 134 -10.45 -5.12 11.50
C LYS A 134 -10.72 -6.47 10.85
N THR A 135 -11.86 -6.56 10.18
CA THR A 135 -12.21 -7.72 9.35
C THR A 135 -11.56 -7.63 7.98
N LEU A 136 -11.45 -8.77 7.29
CA LEU A 136 -10.94 -8.84 5.92
C LEU A 136 -11.66 -7.87 4.97
N ALA A 137 -13.00 -7.80 5.04
CA ALA A 137 -13.80 -6.92 4.18
C ALA A 137 -13.54 -5.43 4.44
N GLN A 138 -13.34 -5.04 5.70
CA GLN A 138 -12.98 -3.65 6.05
C GLN A 138 -11.61 -3.28 5.48
N VAL A 139 -10.63 -4.18 5.61
CA VAL A 139 -9.29 -3.96 5.05
C VAL A 139 -9.33 -3.87 3.52
N GLU A 140 -10.13 -4.70 2.85
CA GLU A 140 -10.32 -4.61 1.39
C GLU A 140 -10.86 -3.23 0.97
N ASP A 141 -11.93 -2.77 1.64
CA ASP A 141 -12.58 -1.50 1.29
C ASP A 141 -11.66 -0.29 1.57
N GLU A 142 -10.94 -0.31 2.69
CA GLU A 142 -9.97 0.74 3.03
C GLU A 142 -8.80 0.80 2.03
N LEU A 143 -8.22 -0.36 1.69
CA LEU A 143 -7.13 -0.43 0.73
C LEU A 143 -7.59 -0.05 -0.68
N LEU A 144 -8.79 -0.46 -1.10
CA LEU A 144 -9.36 -0.03 -2.37
C LEU A 144 -9.56 1.49 -2.40
N GLU A 145 -10.07 2.08 -1.32
CA GLU A 145 -10.24 3.54 -1.23
C GLU A 145 -8.89 4.27 -1.30
N TYR A 146 -7.86 3.72 -0.65
CA TYR A 146 -6.49 4.22 -0.73
C TYR A 146 -5.98 4.18 -2.19
N ILE A 147 -6.12 3.04 -2.89
CA ILE A 147 -5.70 2.90 -4.29
C ILE A 147 -6.45 3.88 -5.20
N GLN A 148 -7.78 3.94 -5.08
CA GLN A 148 -8.63 4.79 -5.92
C GLN A 148 -8.38 6.29 -5.71
N ARG A 149 -7.86 6.69 -4.56
CA ARG A 149 -7.46 8.08 -4.31
C ARG A 149 -6.36 8.55 -5.25
N TYR A 150 -5.43 7.66 -5.60
CA TYR A 150 -4.29 7.98 -6.47
C TYR A 150 -4.48 7.47 -7.91
N ILE A 151 -5.26 6.41 -8.08
CA ILE A 151 -5.51 5.73 -9.36
C ILE A 151 -7.02 5.46 -9.49
N PRO A 152 -7.83 6.49 -9.81
CA PRO A 152 -9.29 6.35 -9.81
C PRO A 152 -9.82 5.48 -10.96
N GLU A 153 -9.10 5.40 -12.08
CA GLU A 153 -9.53 4.59 -13.21
C GLU A 153 -9.16 3.11 -13.06
N LYS A 154 -10.12 2.22 -13.35
CA LYS A 154 -9.88 0.77 -13.42
C LYS A 154 -8.89 0.43 -14.53
N ASN A 155 -8.19 -0.68 -14.38
CA ASN A 155 -7.26 -1.25 -15.36
C ASN A 155 -6.07 -0.34 -15.72
N VAL A 156 -5.66 0.55 -14.80
CA VAL A 156 -4.51 1.45 -14.98
C VAL A 156 -3.32 1.07 -14.08
N GLY A 157 -3.56 0.87 -12.79
CA GLY A 157 -2.50 0.48 -11.84
C GLY A 157 -2.05 -0.96 -12.07
N VAL A 158 -0.73 -1.19 -12.09
CA VAL A 158 -0.15 -2.53 -12.23
C VAL A 158 0.37 -2.99 -10.87
N LEU A 159 -0.02 -4.19 -10.45
CA LEU A 159 0.48 -4.80 -9.21
C LEU A 159 1.99 -5.04 -9.30
N ALA A 160 2.74 -4.66 -8.28
CA ALA A 160 4.20 -4.76 -8.25
C ALA A 160 4.70 -5.29 -6.90
N GLY A 161 5.87 -5.94 -6.90
CA GLY A 161 6.51 -6.46 -5.69
C GLY A 161 7.52 -7.57 -6.00
N ASN A 162 8.23 -8.04 -4.98
CA ASN A 162 9.05 -9.25 -5.10
C ASN A 162 8.15 -10.49 -4.98
N SER A 163 8.21 -11.39 -5.97
CA SER A 163 7.43 -12.63 -5.96
C SER A 163 5.92 -12.39 -5.83
N VAL A 164 5.46 -11.22 -6.30
CA VAL A 164 4.09 -10.69 -6.09
C VAL A 164 3.00 -11.55 -6.73
N HIS A 165 3.37 -12.51 -7.58
CA HIS A 165 2.44 -13.53 -8.05
C HIS A 165 1.86 -14.36 -6.90
N MET A 166 2.61 -14.59 -5.82
CA MET A 166 2.12 -15.29 -4.64
C MET A 166 1.09 -14.47 -3.88
N ASP A 167 1.36 -13.19 -3.61
CA ASP A 167 0.38 -12.27 -3.02
C ASP A 167 -0.89 -12.23 -3.85
N ARG A 168 -0.73 -12.08 -5.17
CA ARG A 168 -1.85 -12.06 -6.11
C ARG A 168 -2.74 -13.30 -6.01
N LEU A 169 -2.18 -14.49 -5.81
CA LEU A 169 -2.96 -15.72 -5.66
C LEU A 169 -3.91 -15.65 -4.46
N PHE A 170 -3.44 -15.12 -3.33
CA PHE A 170 -4.29 -14.90 -2.16
C PHE A 170 -5.30 -13.78 -2.40
N MET A 171 -4.86 -12.66 -2.97
CA MET A 171 -5.70 -11.49 -3.24
C MET A 171 -6.85 -11.78 -4.20
N VAL A 172 -6.69 -12.68 -5.18
CA VAL A 172 -7.80 -13.09 -6.08
C VAL A 172 -8.98 -13.65 -5.29
N ARG A 173 -8.73 -14.36 -4.19
CA ARG A 173 -9.76 -14.94 -3.33
C ARG A 173 -10.22 -13.96 -2.25
N GLU A 174 -9.29 -13.27 -1.60
CA GLU A 174 -9.57 -12.50 -0.38
C GLU A 174 -9.81 -11.01 -0.61
N PHE A 175 -9.28 -10.46 -1.71
CA PHE A 175 -9.42 -9.05 -2.11
C PHE A 175 -9.88 -8.88 -3.58
N PRO A 176 -10.98 -9.55 -4.00
CA PRO A 176 -11.44 -9.54 -5.38
C PRO A 176 -11.75 -8.13 -5.93
N LYS A 177 -12.22 -7.18 -5.11
CA LYS A 177 -12.52 -5.82 -5.57
C LYS A 177 -11.27 -5.07 -6.01
N ILE A 178 -10.16 -5.32 -5.31
CA ILE A 178 -8.85 -4.72 -5.65
C ILE A 178 -8.34 -5.35 -6.95
N ILE A 179 -8.40 -6.68 -7.06
CA ILE A 179 -7.97 -7.38 -8.28
C ILE A 179 -8.79 -6.95 -9.51
N ASP A 180 -10.09 -6.72 -9.36
CA ASP A 180 -10.95 -6.20 -10.44
C ASP A 180 -10.64 -4.73 -10.80
N HIS A 181 -10.09 -3.94 -9.88
CA HIS A 181 -9.66 -2.56 -10.14
C HIS A 181 -8.32 -2.47 -10.85
N LEU A 182 -7.37 -3.35 -10.51
CA LEU A 182 -6.02 -3.34 -11.05
C LEU A 182 -5.95 -3.93 -12.47
N PHE A 183 -4.90 -3.57 -13.20
CA PHE A 183 -4.59 -4.19 -14.48
C PHE A 183 -4.14 -5.64 -14.29
N TYR A 184 -4.43 -6.51 -15.26
CA TYR A 184 -4.23 -7.97 -15.11
C TYR A 184 -2.76 -8.40 -15.01
N ARG A 185 -1.81 -7.58 -15.51
CA ARG A 185 -0.37 -7.87 -15.48
C ARG A 185 0.22 -7.54 -14.11
N ILE A 186 1.41 -8.07 -13.88
CA ILE A 186 2.22 -7.76 -12.71
C ILE A 186 3.62 -7.30 -13.13
N VAL A 187 4.26 -6.51 -12.27
CA VAL A 187 5.71 -6.27 -12.29
C VAL A 187 6.33 -7.06 -11.15
N ASP A 188 6.84 -8.23 -11.46
CA ASP A 188 7.50 -9.10 -10.48
C ASP A 188 9.02 -8.88 -10.51
N VAL A 189 9.55 -8.23 -9.48
CA VAL A 189 10.99 -7.91 -9.36
C VAL A 189 11.83 -9.18 -9.28
N SER A 190 11.30 -10.25 -8.68
CA SER A 190 11.99 -11.54 -8.57
C SER A 190 12.21 -12.19 -9.93
N SER A 191 11.36 -11.90 -10.93
CA SER A 191 11.58 -12.37 -12.31
C SER A 191 12.85 -11.76 -12.91
N ILE A 192 13.08 -10.46 -12.71
CA ILE A 192 14.30 -9.77 -13.18
C ILE A 192 15.51 -10.31 -12.43
N MET A 193 15.39 -10.53 -11.12
CA MET A 193 16.44 -11.13 -10.29
C MET A 193 16.88 -12.49 -10.82
N GLU A 194 15.93 -13.38 -11.15
CA GLU A 194 16.25 -14.72 -11.64
C GLU A 194 16.87 -14.72 -13.05
N VAL A 195 16.47 -13.76 -13.90
CA VAL A 195 17.11 -13.53 -15.20
C VAL A 195 18.54 -13.02 -15.00
N ALA A 196 18.73 -12.00 -14.16
CA ALA A 196 20.04 -11.41 -13.88
C ALA A 196 21.03 -12.43 -13.29
N ARG A 197 20.57 -13.29 -12.37
CA ARG A 197 21.38 -14.41 -11.81
C ARG A 197 21.97 -15.33 -12.88
N ARG A 198 21.24 -15.57 -13.97
CA ARG A 198 21.66 -16.48 -15.05
C ARG A 198 22.45 -15.75 -16.14
N HIS A 199 22.02 -14.55 -16.49
CA HIS A 199 22.58 -13.79 -17.61
C HIS A 199 23.87 -13.04 -17.21
N ASN A 200 23.92 -12.45 -16.01
CA ASN A 200 25.08 -11.71 -15.53
C ASN A 200 25.31 -11.93 -14.01
N PRO A 201 25.77 -13.13 -13.60
CA PRO A 201 25.94 -13.48 -12.19
C PRO A 201 26.93 -12.56 -11.46
N ALA A 202 27.95 -12.06 -12.16
CA ALA A 202 28.96 -11.17 -11.59
C ALA A 202 28.36 -9.82 -11.17
N LEU A 203 27.51 -9.24 -12.02
CA LEU A 203 26.77 -8.02 -11.68
C LEU A 203 25.73 -8.30 -10.61
N GLN A 204 24.97 -9.39 -10.71
CA GLN A 204 23.95 -9.75 -9.72
C GLN A 204 24.52 -9.92 -8.31
N ALA A 205 25.77 -10.36 -8.16
CA ALA A 205 26.46 -10.45 -6.87
C ALA A 205 26.67 -9.07 -6.19
N ARG A 206 26.46 -7.96 -6.92
CA ARG A 206 26.53 -6.57 -6.42
C ARG A 206 25.16 -5.99 -6.03
N ASN A 207 24.07 -6.71 -6.28
CA ASN A 207 22.73 -6.29 -5.88
C ASN A 207 22.70 -6.05 -4.35
N PRO A 208 22.12 -4.94 -3.87
CA PRO A 208 22.01 -4.66 -2.44
C PRO A 208 21.40 -5.85 -1.69
N LYS A 209 21.99 -6.17 -0.53
CA LYS A 209 21.42 -7.17 0.37
C LYS A 209 20.24 -6.56 1.10
N LYS A 210 19.18 -7.34 1.27
CA LYS A 210 18.05 -6.99 2.13
C LYS A 210 18.53 -6.80 3.57
N GLU A 211 18.06 -5.75 4.23
CA GLU A 211 18.31 -5.48 5.65
C GLU A 211 17.44 -6.40 6.54
N ALA A 212 16.41 -7.02 5.96
CA ALA A 212 15.57 -8.06 6.58
C ALA A 212 14.93 -7.58 7.89
N ALA A 213 14.36 -6.38 7.89
CA ALA A 213 13.60 -5.86 9.02
C ALA A 213 12.25 -6.59 9.24
N HIS A 214 11.84 -7.47 8.30
CA HIS A 214 10.69 -8.37 8.40
C HIS A 214 9.37 -7.66 8.73
N THR A 215 9.14 -6.52 8.07
CA THR A 215 7.83 -5.85 8.08
C THR A 215 7.37 -5.67 6.65
N ALA A 216 6.07 -5.80 6.39
CA ALA A 216 5.54 -5.63 5.04
C ALA A 216 5.92 -4.28 4.41
N TYR A 217 5.96 -3.20 5.21
CA TYR A 217 6.41 -1.89 4.75
C TYR A 217 7.90 -1.83 4.36
N SER A 218 8.80 -2.41 5.19
CA SER A 218 10.23 -2.45 4.85
C SER A 218 10.47 -3.26 3.58
N ASP A 219 9.75 -4.36 3.42
CA ASP A 219 9.96 -5.32 2.35
C ASP A 219 9.50 -4.75 0.99
N ILE A 220 8.43 -3.95 0.97
CA ILE A 220 8.05 -3.17 -0.21
C ILE A 220 9.13 -2.15 -0.57
N LYS A 221 9.67 -1.41 0.41
CA LYS A 221 10.72 -0.41 0.13
C LYS A 221 11.97 -1.04 -0.44
N GLU A 222 12.38 -2.18 0.11
CA GLU A 222 13.49 -2.97 -0.45
C GLU A 222 13.18 -3.45 -1.87
N SER A 223 11.94 -3.85 -2.15
CA SER A 223 11.51 -4.27 -3.50
C SER A 223 11.59 -3.11 -4.51
N ILE A 224 11.14 -1.91 -4.12
CA ILE A 224 11.24 -0.69 -4.94
C ILE A 224 12.71 -0.35 -5.21
N ALA A 225 13.54 -0.32 -4.17
CA ALA A 225 14.95 -0.03 -4.27
C ALA A 225 15.69 -1.06 -5.15
N GLN A 226 15.33 -2.34 -5.04
CA GLN A 226 15.88 -3.39 -5.89
C GLN A 226 15.50 -3.21 -7.36
N LEU A 227 14.24 -2.88 -7.68
CA LEU A 227 13.85 -2.59 -9.05
C LEU A 227 14.57 -1.36 -9.59
N GLN A 228 14.72 -0.30 -8.78
CA GLN A 228 15.50 0.88 -9.16
C GLN A 228 16.95 0.50 -9.46
N TRP A 229 17.57 -0.35 -8.63
CA TRP A 229 18.92 -0.83 -8.88
C TRP A 229 19.04 -1.57 -10.22
N TYR A 230 18.05 -2.39 -10.58
CA TYR A 230 18.01 -3.03 -11.90
C TYR A 230 17.85 -2.03 -13.05
N MET A 231 17.03 -0.99 -12.89
CA MET A 231 16.89 0.08 -13.88
C MET A 231 18.21 0.81 -14.10
N ASP A 232 18.99 1.03 -13.04
CA ASP A 232 20.22 1.81 -13.09
C ASP A 232 21.44 1.01 -13.58
N ASN A 233 21.46 -0.30 -13.36
CA ASN A 233 22.67 -1.11 -13.53
C ASN A 233 22.53 -2.29 -14.50
N TYR A 234 21.32 -2.78 -14.76
CA TYR A 234 21.11 -4.02 -15.50
C TYR A 234 20.29 -3.84 -16.78
N LEU A 235 19.25 -3.01 -16.72
CA LEU A 235 18.42 -2.66 -17.87
C LEU A 235 19.05 -1.49 -18.61
N LYS A 236 18.97 -1.51 -19.95
CA LYS A 236 19.51 -0.41 -20.76
C LYS A 236 18.70 0.85 -20.50
N PRO A 237 19.34 1.97 -20.14
CA PRO A 237 18.65 3.25 -20.02
C PRO A 237 18.33 3.81 -21.42
N PRO A 238 17.36 4.74 -21.56
CA PRO A 238 16.96 5.30 -22.86
C PRO A 238 18.13 5.87 -23.70
N GLN A 239 19.13 6.45 -23.03
CA GLN A 239 20.31 7.03 -23.68
C GLN A 239 21.16 5.98 -24.41
N GLU A 240 21.10 4.70 -23.97
CA GLU A 240 21.79 3.60 -24.62
C GLU A 240 20.93 2.90 -25.70
N THR A 241 19.66 3.29 -25.85
CA THR A 241 18.73 2.73 -26.83
C THR A 241 18.41 3.66 -28.01
N GLU A 242 18.92 4.90 -28.01
CA GLU A 242 18.71 5.89 -29.07
C GLU A 242 18.97 5.32 -30.48
N SER A 243 20.04 4.54 -30.63
CA SER A 243 20.42 3.90 -31.90
C SER A 243 19.46 2.81 -32.37
N VAL A 244 18.68 2.20 -31.47
CA VAL A 244 17.67 1.18 -31.81
C VAL A 244 16.33 1.87 -32.13
N GLU A 245 16.01 2.94 -31.42
CA GLU A 245 14.79 3.73 -31.62
C GLU A 245 14.77 4.41 -33.00
N SER A 246 15.93 4.87 -33.50
CA SER A 246 16.03 5.48 -34.83
C SER A 246 15.78 4.48 -35.97
N ILE A 247 16.15 3.19 -35.80
CA ILE A 247 15.96 2.14 -36.81
C ILE A 247 14.47 1.88 -37.09
N GLU A 248 13.60 2.01 -36.09
CA GLU A 248 12.15 1.83 -36.27
C GLU A 248 11.50 2.99 -37.05
N SER A 249 12.04 4.20 -36.92
CA SER A 249 11.52 5.38 -37.63
C SER A 249 11.81 5.35 -39.15
N GLU A 250 12.94 4.77 -39.57
CA GLU A 250 13.31 4.66 -40.99
C GLU A 250 12.51 3.59 -41.74
N GLN A 251 12.05 2.53 -41.05
CA GLN A 251 11.23 1.48 -41.68
C GLN A 251 9.76 1.87 -41.91
N GLN A 252 9.29 2.96 -41.28
CA GLN A 252 7.94 3.50 -41.53
C GLN A 252 7.89 4.56 -42.65
N GLU A 253 9.05 5.03 -43.17
CA GLU A 253 9.14 5.97 -44.29
C GLU A 253 9.60 5.32 -45.61
N SER A 254 8.99 4.21 -46.01
CA SER A 254 9.11 3.71 -47.39
C SER A 254 7.82 4.02 -48.20
N PRO A 255 7.92 4.48 -49.47
CA PRO A 255 6.76 5.01 -50.18
C PRO A 255 5.77 3.89 -50.55
N SER A 256 4.49 4.20 -50.37
CA SER A 256 3.37 3.44 -50.91
C SER A 256 3.59 3.09 -52.39
N SER A 257 3.78 1.81 -52.68
CA SER A 257 3.47 1.24 -53.98
C SER A 257 2.24 0.34 -53.84
N SER A 258 1.27 0.62 -54.70
CA SER A 258 -0.06 0.03 -54.77
C SER A 258 -0.05 -1.48 -55.04
N SER A 259 -0.87 -2.25 -54.31
CA SER A 259 -1.87 -3.15 -54.93
C SER A 259 -2.87 -3.73 -53.92
N SER A 260 -4.15 -3.43 -54.17
CA SER A 260 -5.28 -4.37 -54.24
C SER A 260 -5.64 -5.27 -53.04
N THR A 261 -6.72 -4.84 -52.36
CA THR A 261 -7.78 -5.59 -51.67
C THR A 261 -7.78 -7.12 -51.67
N SER A 262 -7.91 -7.71 -50.48
CA SER A 262 -8.86 -8.81 -50.20
C SER A 262 -9.16 -8.90 -48.70
N SER A 263 -10.42 -8.65 -48.33
CA SER A 263 -10.96 -8.82 -46.98
C SER A 263 -11.14 -10.30 -46.65
N LEU A 264 -10.48 -10.78 -45.60
CA LEU A 264 -10.85 -12.00 -44.90
C LEU A 264 -11.07 -11.69 -43.42
N LYS A 265 -12.34 -11.57 -43.04
CA LYS A 265 -12.80 -11.49 -41.63
C LYS A 265 -12.39 -12.77 -40.91
N ARG A 266 -11.51 -12.66 -39.91
CA ARG A 266 -11.21 -13.76 -38.99
C ARG A 266 -12.22 -13.72 -37.83
N GLN A 267 -13.02 -14.78 -37.69
CA GLN A 267 -13.96 -14.94 -36.58
C GLN A 267 -13.21 -15.04 -35.25
N ARG A 268 -13.68 -14.30 -34.24
CA ARG A 268 -13.29 -14.44 -32.83
C ARG A 268 -13.86 -15.75 -32.29
N THR A 269 -13.01 -16.66 -31.85
CA THR A 269 -13.38 -17.75 -30.94
C THR A 269 -13.23 -17.25 -29.51
N ASN A 270 -14.32 -17.29 -28.74
CA ASN A 270 -14.30 -17.07 -27.30
C ASN A 270 -13.74 -18.32 -26.61
N PHE A 271 -12.73 -18.14 -25.78
CA PHE A 271 -12.44 -18.97 -24.62
C PHE A 271 -12.18 -18.03 -23.45
#